data_AF-A0A1M7ARP1-F1
#
_entry.id   AF-A0A1M7ARP1-F1
#
_cell.length_a   1.000
_cell.length_b   1.000
_cell.length_c   1.000
_cell.angle_alpha   90.00
_cell.angle_beta   90.00
_cell.angle_gamma   90.00
#
_symmetry.space_group_name_H-M   'P 1'
#
loop_
_entity.id
_entity.type
_entity.pdbx_description
1 polymer ?
#
loop_
_entity_poly.entity_id
_entity_poly.type
_entity_poly.pdbx_seq_one_letter_code
_entity_poly.pdbx_strand_id
1 'polypeptide(L)'
;MLSLNEKIQHLENYLSQPNENYADSFKEDIFMFIDDFTNQNKLLSFLNNINSLEEIENWVDKLCSRIVLKFDPEGEEINDFIYDYIQFG
;
A
#
# COMPACT_ATOMS: atom_id res chain seq x y z
N MET A 1 -3.74 -16.19 14.37
CA MET A 1 -4.32 -15.73 13.10
C MET A 1 -4.48 -14.23 13.25
N LEU A 2 -3.81 -13.43 12.42
CA LEU A 2 -3.89 -11.97 12.50
C LEU A 2 -5.30 -11.53 12.10
N SER A 3 -5.95 -10.74 12.95
CA SER A 3 -7.22 -10.10 12.64
C SER A 3 -7.01 -9.03 11.55
N LEU A 4 -8.08 -8.71 10.82
CA LEU A 4 -8.03 -7.67 9.80
C LEU A 4 -7.59 -6.32 10.39
N ASN A 5 -8.08 -5.98 11.59
CA ASN A 5 -7.71 -4.73 12.26
C ASN A 5 -6.20 -4.68 12.60
N GLU A 6 -5.61 -5.79 13.06
CA GLU A 6 -4.16 -5.85 13.31
C GLU A 6 -3.36 -5.62 12.03
N LYS A 7 -3.81 -6.19 10.90
CA LYS A 7 -3.16 -5.99 9.60
C LYS A 7 -3.30 -4.55 9.10
N ILE A 8 -4.47 -3.95 9.25
CA ILE A 8 -4.73 -2.56 8.87
C ILE A 8 -3.84 -1.61 9.69
N GLN A 9 -3.77 -1.82 11.00
CA GLN A 9 -2.91 -1.03 11.88
C GLN A 9 -1.43 -1.22 11.55
N HIS A 10 -1.01 -2.44 11.18
CA HIS A 10 0.36 -2.67 10.73
C HIS A 10 0.67 -1.94 9.42
N LEU A 11 -0.24 -2.00 8.44
CA LEU A 11 -0.10 -1.28 7.18
C LEU A 11 0.00 0.23 7.39
N GLU A 12 -0.89 0.80 8.20
CA GLU A 12 -0.89 2.22 8.57
C GLU A 12 0.45 2.64 9.18
N ASN A 13 0.90 1.87 10.18
CA ASN A 13 2.18 2.13 10.84
C ASN A 13 3.34 2.04 9.85
N TYR A 14 3.36 1.03 8.99
CA TYR A 14 4.44 0.83 8.02
C TYR A 14 4.51 1.95 6.97
N LEU A 15 3.36 2.41 6.47
CA LEU A 15 3.28 3.53 5.52
C LEU A 15 3.66 4.87 6.17
N SER A 16 3.45 5.02 7.48
CA SER A 16 3.83 6.22 8.24
C SER A 16 5.31 6.28 8.64
N GLN A 17 6.08 5.22 8.38
CA GLN A 17 7.51 5.21 8.69
C GLN A 17 8.27 6.21 7.82
N PRO A 18 9.35 6.81 8.36
CA PRO A 18 10.17 7.75 7.60
C PRO A 18 10.78 7.08 6.36
N ASN A 19 10.85 7.83 5.26
CA ASN A 19 11.40 7.36 4.00
C ASN A 19 12.91 7.12 4.14
N GLU A 20 13.38 5.90 3.92
CA GLU A 20 14.80 5.56 3.95
C GLU A 20 15.44 5.68 2.56
N ASN A 21 14.65 5.51 1.50
CA ASN A 21 15.09 5.56 0.11
C ASN A 21 14.07 6.24 -0.81
N TYR A 22 14.41 6.36 -2.11
CA TYR A 22 13.53 6.98 -3.11
C TYR A 22 12.23 6.20 -3.33
N ALA A 23 12.25 4.86 -3.31
CA ALA A 23 11.01 4.10 -3.46
C ALA A 23 10.07 4.35 -2.27
N ASP A 24 10.61 4.51 -1.07
CA ASP A 24 9.82 4.81 0.12
C ASP A 24 9.07 6.14 0.03
N SER A 25 9.49 7.12 -0.81
CA SER A 25 8.75 8.38 -0.92
C SER A 25 7.31 8.18 -1.38
N PHE A 26 7.03 7.08 -2.08
CA PHE A 26 5.68 6.72 -2.53
C PHE A 26 4.81 6.12 -1.43
N LYS A 27 5.35 5.82 -0.24
CA LYS A 27 4.55 5.40 0.93
C LYS A 27 3.58 6.50 1.34
N GLU A 28 3.96 7.77 1.22
CA GLU A 28 3.09 8.92 1.49
C GLU A 28 1.92 8.98 0.50
N ASP A 29 2.18 8.76 -0.80
CA ASP A 29 1.13 8.71 -1.83
C ASP A 29 0.14 7.56 -1.57
N ILE A 30 0.63 6.38 -1.19
CA ILE A 30 -0.22 5.23 -0.82
C ILE A 30 -1.03 5.55 0.44
N PHE A 31 -0.41 6.16 1.45
CA PHE A 31 -1.09 6.56 2.67
C PHE A 31 -2.24 7.54 2.38
N MET A 32 -1.95 8.58 1.59
CA MET A 32 -2.94 9.58 1.17
C MET A 32 -4.03 8.97 0.29
N PHE A 33 -3.71 8.01 -0.57
CA PHE A 33 -4.68 7.33 -1.41
C PHE A 33 -5.67 6.49 -0.58
N ILE A 34 -5.17 5.79 0.44
CA ILE A 34 -6.01 4.96 1.31
C ILE A 34 -6.91 5.82 2.19
N ASP A 35 -6.37 6.90 2.77
CA ASP A 35 -7.01 7.94 3.62
C ASP A 35 -7.69 7.41 4.91
N ASP A 36 -8.48 6.34 4.80
CA ASP A 36 -9.24 5.69 5.86
C ASP A 36 -8.71 4.28 6.17
N PHE A 37 -7.93 4.16 7.24
CA PHE A 37 -7.41 2.90 7.78
C PHE A 37 -8.40 2.20 8.72
N THR A 38 -9.62 1.95 8.23
CA THR A 38 -10.65 1.19 8.97
C THR A 38 -11.07 -0.07 8.23
N ASN A 39 -11.62 -1.04 8.96
CA ASN A 39 -12.15 -2.28 8.37
C ASN A 39 -13.42 -2.09 7.53
N GLN A 40 -13.95 -0.86 7.46
CA GLN A 40 -15.05 -0.49 6.57
C GLN A 40 -14.55 -0.09 5.18
N ASN A 41 -13.27 0.29 5.07
CA ASN A 41 -12.66 0.62 3.80
C ASN A 41 -12.47 -0.65 2.94
N LYS A 42 -13.24 -0.73 1.85
CA LYS A 42 -13.21 -1.88 0.95
C LYS A 42 -11.87 -2.05 0.26
N LEU A 43 -11.10 -0.96 0.08
CA LEU A 43 -9.75 -1.03 -0.49
C LEU A 43 -8.83 -1.92 0.35
N LEU A 44 -9.05 -2.02 1.65
CA LEU A 44 -8.23 -2.83 2.56
C LEU A 44 -8.65 -4.32 2.59
N SER A 45 -9.63 -4.72 1.77
CA SER A 45 -10.11 -6.10 1.73
C SER A 45 -9.05 -7.10 1.26
N PHE A 46 -8.04 -6.66 0.49
CA PHE A 46 -6.93 -7.52 0.04
C PHE A 46 -6.13 -8.08 1.22
N LEU A 47 -6.08 -7.37 2.36
CA LEU A 47 -5.40 -7.81 3.58
C LEU A 47 -5.99 -9.11 4.14
N ASN A 48 -7.22 -9.48 3.77
CA ASN A 48 -7.80 -10.78 4.15
C ASN A 48 -7.00 -11.96 3.59
N ASN A 49 -6.34 -11.79 2.44
CA ASN A 49 -5.55 -12.83 1.78
C ASN A 49 -4.10 -12.90 2.26
N ILE A 50 -3.66 -11.94 3.08
CA ILE A 50 -2.30 -11.87 3.62
C ILE A 50 -2.21 -12.65 4.93
N ASN A 51 -1.15 -13.45 5.12
CA ASN A 51 -1.04 -14.35 6.26
C ASN A 51 -0.07 -13.87 7.35
N SER A 52 0.80 -12.91 7.05
CA SER A 52 1.81 -12.39 7.97
C SER A 52 1.97 -10.88 7.85
N LEU A 53 2.59 -10.25 8.85
CA LEU A 53 2.92 -8.82 8.82
C LEU A 53 4.01 -8.52 7.77
N GLU A 54 4.99 -9.42 7.63
CA GLU A 54 6.05 -9.35 6.63
C GLU A 54 5.50 -9.36 5.20
N GLU A 55 4.42 -10.10 4.94
CA GLU A 55 3.74 -10.08 3.63
C GLU A 55 3.11 -8.70 3.31
N ILE A 56 2.66 -7.95 4.33
CA ILE A 56 2.14 -6.58 4.17
C ILE A 56 3.28 -5.64 3.76
N GLU A 57 4.40 -5.70 4.47
CA GLU A 57 5.60 -4.89 4.17
C GLU A 57 6.10 -5.18 2.76
N ASN A 58 6.27 -6.46 2.42
CA ASN A 58 6.64 -6.89 1.07
C ASN A 58 5.65 -6.44 -0.01
N TRP A 59 4.35 -6.35 0.32
CA TRP A 59 3.34 -5.86 -0.62
C TRP A 59 3.52 -4.37 -0.90
N VAL A 60 3.74 -3.56 0.15
CA VAL A 60 4.01 -2.12 0.04
C VAL A 60 5.31 -1.87 -0.73
N ASP A 61 6.38 -2.60 -0.41
CA ASP A 61 7.69 -2.43 -1.06
C ASP A 61 7.63 -2.80 -2.55
N LYS A 62 6.86 -3.82 -2.91
CA LYS A 62 6.61 -4.16 -4.32
C LYS A 62 5.81 -3.08 -5.04
N LEU A 63 4.82 -2.47 -4.40
CA LEU A 63 4.08 -1.35 -4.98
C LEU A 63 5.02 -0.16 -5.23
N CYS A 64 5.77 0.25 -4.20
CA CYS A 64 6.75 1.34 -4.31
C CYS A 64 7.78 1.07 -5.42
N SER A 65 8.32 -0.16 -5.47
CA SER A 65 9.25 -0.57 -6.52
C SER A 65 8.62 -0.53 -7.92
N ARG A 66 7.35 -0.92 -8.04
CA ARG A 66 6.63 -0.86 -9.32
C ARG A 66 6.35 0.57 -9.75
N ILE A 67 6.00 1.47 -8.82
CA ILE A 67 5.83 2.89 -9.12
C ILE A 67 7.15 3.42 -9.70
N VAL A 68 8.28 3.23 -9.00
CA VAL A 68 9.60 3.64 -9.49
C VAL A 68 9.93 3.12 -10.90
N LEU A 69 9.56 1.88 -11.20
CA LEU A 69 9.96 1.22 -12.45
C LEU A 69 8.99 1.43 -13.61
N LYS A 70 7.71 1.70 -13.34
CA LYS A 70 6.65 1.62 -14.36
C LYS A 70 5.72 2.82 -14.40
N PHE A 71 5.61 3.59 -13.32
CA PHE A 71 4.71 4.74 -13.29
C PHE A 71 5.21 5.82 -14.26
N ASP A 72 4.32 6.20 -15.18
CA ASP A 72 4.56 7.28 -16.14
C ASP A 72 3.69 8.50 -15.80
N PRO A 73 4.23 9.55 -15.16
CA PRO A 73 3.44 10.72 -14.75
C PRO A 73 2.89 11.54 -15.93
N GLU A 74 3.34 11.31 -17.17
CA GLU A 74 2.76 11.94 -18.36
C GLU A 74 1.58 11.13 -18.93
N GLY A 75 1.47 9.84 -18.56
CA GLY A 75 0.52 8.88 -19.14
C GLY A 75 -0.59 8.41 -18.20
N GLU A 76 -0.38 8.46 -16.88
CA GLU A 76 -1.35 7.98 -15.88
C GLU A 76 -1.28 8.78 -14.56
N GLU A 77 -2.37 8.74 -13.78
CA GLU A 77 -2.38 9.31 -12.42
C GLU A 77 -1.89 8.28 -11.40
N ILE A 78 -1.12 8.73 -10.40
CA ILE A 78 -0.58 7.84 -9.36
C ILE A 78 -1.67 7.09 -8.60
N ASN A 79 -2.82 7.74 -8.38
CA ASN A 79 -3.97 7.14 -7.72
C ASN A 79 -4.56 5.98 -8.53
N ASP A 80 -4.60 6.11 -9.86
CA ASP A 80 -5.07 5.05 -10.75
C ASP A 80 -4.09 3.86 -10.72
N PHE A 81 -2.77 4.15 -10.73
CA PHE A 81 -1.73 3.11 -10.62
C PHE A 81 -1.83 2.33 -9.29
N ILE A 82 -1.99 3.05 -8.17
CA ILE A 82 -2.15 2.44 -6.84
C ILE A 82 -3.44 1.62 -6.79
N TYR A 83 -4.55 2.16 -7.29
CA TYR A 83 -5.84 1.45 -7.32
C TYR A 83 -5.75 0.15 -8.11
N ASP A 84 -5.17 0.19 -9.31
CA ASP A 84 -4.98 -0.99 -10.16
C ASP A 84 -4.15 -2.07 -9.46
N TYR A 85 -3.09 -1.65 -8.76
CA TYR A 85 -2.30 -2.61 -7.98
C TYR A 85 -3.07 -3.21 -6.81
N ILE A 86 -3.93 -2.44 -6.13
CA ILE A 86 -4.78 -2.98 -5.05
C ILE A 86 -5.81 -3.98 -5.60
N GLN A 87 -6.36 -3.74 -6.79
CA GLN A 87 -7.39 -4.61 -7.39
C GLN A 87 -6.82 -5.88 -8.02
N PHE A 88 -5.62 -5.82 -8.61
CA PHE A 88 -5.08 -6.89 -9.47
C PHE A 88 -3.71 -7.44 -9.02
N GLY A 89 -3.11 -6.87 -7.97
CA GLY A 89 -1.77 -7.20 -7.47
C GLY A 89 -1.66 -8.49 -6.69
#